data_AF-A0A969I8R3-F1
#
_entry.id   AF-A0A969I8R3-F1
#
_cell.length_a   1.000
_cell.length_b   1.000
_cell.length_c   1.000
_cell.angle_alpha   90.00
_cell.angle_beta   90.00
_cell.angle_gamma   90.00
#
_symmetry.space_group_name_H-M   'P 1'
#
loop_
_entity.id
_entity.type
_entity.pdbx_description
1 polymer ?
#
loop_
_entity_poly.entity_id
_entity_poly.type
_entity_poly.pdbx_seq_one_letter_code
_entity_poly.pdbx_strand_id
1 'polypeptide(L)' 'MSDADFDPLIAVGDDGILYMSVGLVDVEETEPGMVDYPVLFCPFCGKGLQTEAEIDAKSGGQLS' A
#
# COMPACT_ATOMS: atom_id res chain seq x y z
N MET A 1 -5.16 -14.11 18.22
CA MET A 1 -4.46 -13.45 17.11
C MET A 1 -3.00 -13.62 17.42
N SER A 2 -2.34 -14.48 16.66
CA SER A 2 -0.89 -14.65 16.80
C SER A 2 -0.22 -13.49 16.08
N ASP A 3 0.98 -13.09 16.50
CA ASP A 3 1.74 -12.02 15.83
C ASP A 3 2.05 -12.36 14.34
N ALA A 4 1.75 -13.58 13.89
CA ALA A 4 1.86 -14.03 12.51
C ALA A 4 0.64 -13.69 11.62
N ASP A 5 -0.47 -13.19 12.20
CA ASP A 5 -1.70 -12.88 11.47
C ASP A 5 -1.94 -11.36 11.27
N PHE A 6 -0.95 -10.53 11.61
CA PHE A 6 -1.11 -9.07 11.57
C PHE A 6 -0.61 -8.49 10.26
N ASP A 7 -1.55 -8.13 9.38
CA ASP A 7 -1.28 -7.31 8.21
C ASP A 7 -1.43 -5.82 8.60
N PRO A 8 -0.34 -5.04 8.67
CA PRO A 8 -0.40 -3.65 9.10
C PRO A 8 -1.15 -2.78 8.09
N LEU A 9 -2.10 -1.97 8.58
CA LEU A 9 -2.85 -1.01 7.76
C LEU A 9 -1.95 -0.06 6.93
N ILE A 10 -0.74 0.23 7.41
CA ILE A 10 0.26 1.05 6.71
C ILE A 10 1.59 0.30 6.76
N ALA A 11 2.17 0.01 5.60
CA ALA A 11 3.40 -0.78 5.46
C ALA A 11 4.30 -0.24 4.36
N VAL A 12 5.60 -0.53 4.44
CA VAL A 12 6.52 -0.31 3.31
C VAL A 12 6.62 -1.62 2.54
N GLY A 13 6.29 -1.58 1.24
CA GLY A 13 6.41 -2.73 0.36
C GLY A 13 7.87 -3.07 0.03
N ASP A 14 8.08 -4.24 -0.59
CA ASP A 14 9.41 -4.66 -1.05
C ASP A 14 9.99 -3.74 -2.15
N ASP A 15 9.14 -2.96 -2.81
CA ASP A 15 9.48 -1.88 -3.74
C ASP A 15 9.94 -0.58 -3.05
N GLY A 16 9.87 -0.52 -1.71
CA GLY A 16 10.20 0.66 -0.92
C GLY A 16 9.17 1.79 -0.99
N ILE A 17 7.95 1.50 -1.45
CA ILE A 17 6.81 2.43 -1.47
C ILE A 17 6.02 2.27 -0.17
N LEU A 18 5.49 3.38 0.35
CA LEU A 18 4.65 3.35 1.55
C LEU A 18 3.21 3.15 1.10
N TYR A 19 2.60 2.06 1.51
CA TYR A 19 1.22 1.70 1.17
C TYR A 19 0.31 1.80 2.38
N MET A 20 -0.98 2.00 2.10
CA MET A 20 -2.06 1.86 3.06
C MET A 20 -3.13 0.96 2.49
N SER A 21 -3.62 0.01 3.27
CA SER A 21 -4.73 -0.83 2.87
C SER A 21 -6.04 -0.04 2.92
N VAL A 22 -6.75 0.00 1.80
CA VAL A 22 -7.95 0.85 1.61
C VAL A 22 -9.24 0.04 1.45
N GLY A 23 -9.15 -1.29 1.36
CA GLY A 23 -10.32 -2.14 1.27
C GLY A 23 -10.01 -3.60 1.06
N LEU A 24 -11.07 -4.38 0.87
CA LEU A 24 -11.03 -5.77 0.45
C LEU A 24 -11.46 -5.85 -1.01
N VAL A 25 -10.77 -6.64 -1.81
CA VAL A 25 -11.27 -7.09 -3.12
C VAL A 25 -11.72 -8.52 -2.97
N ASP A 26 -12.99 -8.73 -3.31
CA ASP A 26 -13.57 -10.07 -3.39
C ASP A 26 -13.03 -10.74 -4.66
N VAL A 27 -12.44 -11.92 -4.49
CA VAL A 27 -11.91 -12.72 -5.59
C VAL A 27 -12.65 -14.06 -5.52
N GLU A 28 -13.50 -14.31 -6.52
CA GLU A 28 -14.32 -15.52 -6.58
C GLU A 28 -13.46 -16.78 -6.35
N GLU A 29 -13.92 -17.66 -5.47
CA GLU A 29 -13.27 -18.92 -5.07
C GLU A 29 -11.99 -18.81 -4.20
N THR A 30 -11.63 -17.61 -3.73
CA THR A 30 -10.48 -17.39 -2.82
C THR A 30 -10.82 -16.47 -1.63
N GLU A 31 -9.93 -16.42 -0.63
CA GLU A 31 -10.07 -15.45 0.46
C GLU A 31 -9.94 -14.01 -0.10
N PRO A 32 -10.77 -13.05 0.38
CA PRO A 32 -10.68 -11.66 -0.06
C PRO A 32 -9.28 -11.08 0.16
N GLY A 33 -8.69 -10.52 -0.89
CA GLY A 33 -7.39 -9.87 -0.82
C GLY A 33 -7.51 -8.43 -0.30
N MET A 34 -6.47 -7.92 0.36
CA MET A 34 -6.37 -6.50 0.71
C MET A 34 -6.02 -5.68 -0.55
N VAL A 35 -6.61 -4.50 -0.69
CA VAL A 35 -6.19 -3.50 -1.68
C VAL A 35 -5.31 -2.48 -1.01
N ASP A 36 -4.07 -2.37 -1.48
CA ASP A 36 -3.09 -1.41 -1.00
C ASP A 36 -2.94 -0.24 -1.97
N TYR A 37 -2.88 0.98 -1.44
CA TYR A 37 -2.72 2.20 -2.23
C TYR A 37 -1.51 3.03 -1.76
N PRO A 38 -0.69 3.58 -2.67
CA PRO A 38 0.46 4.39 -2.31
C PRO A 38 0.08 5.65 -1.50
N VAL A 39 0.84 5.93 -0.44
CA VAL A 39 0.62 7.06 0.44
C VAL A 39 1.51 8.23 0.03
N LEU A 40 0.95 9.17 -0.73
CA LEU A 40 1.65 10.40 -1.11
C LEU A 40 1.75 11.39 0.06
N PHE A 41 0.69 11.50 0.86
CA PHE A 41 0.60 12.42 1.99
C PHE A 41 0.22 11.67 3.27
N CYS A 42 0.83 12.05 4.38
CA CYS A 42 0.51 11.51 5.70
C CYS A 42 -0.98 11.73 6.02
N PRO A 43 -1.79 10.68 6.27
CA PRO A 43 -3.23 10.83 6.50
C PRO A 43 -3.57 11.55 7.81
N PHE A 44 -2.59 11.73 8.70
CA PHE A 44 -2.78 12.37 10.01
C PHE A 44 -2.45 13.87 10.02
N CYS A 45 -1.41 14.28 9.29
CA CYS A 45 -0.91 15.67 9.34
C CYS A 45 -0.76 16.34 7.96
N GLY A 46 -1.05 15.64 6.87
CA GLY A 46 -0.99 16.17 5.51
C GLY A 46 0.41 16.43 4.96
N LYS A 47 1.47 16.06 5.70
CA LYS A 47 2.85 16.17 5.22
C LYS A 47 3.05 15.28 3.99
N GLY A 48 3.65 15.83 2.93
CA GLY A 48 4.10 15.03 1.78
C GLY A 48 5.18 14.03 2.20
N LEU A 49 4.95 12.76 1.90
CA LEU A 49 5.83 11.64 2.22
C LEU A 49 6.53 11.09 0.98
N GLN A 50 5.84 11.06 -0.16
CA GLN A 50 6.29 10.50 -1.43
C GLN A 50 5.64 11.26 -2.59
N THR A 51 6.28 11.25 -3.76
CA THR A 51 5.74 11.82 -5.00
C THR A 51 5.42 10.73 -6.03
N GLU A 52 4.52 11.01 -6.96
CA GLU A 52 4.18 10.09 -8.07
C GLU A 52 5.44 9.67 -8.84
N ALA A 53 6.34 10.61 -9.15
CA ALA A 53 7.59 10.30 -9.84
C ALA A 53 8.52 9.36 -9.05
N GLU A 54 8.57 9.47 -7.71
CA GLU A 54 9.34 8.56 -6.87
C GLU A 54 8.70 7.16 -6.82
N ILE A 55 7.36 7.10 -6.79
CA ILE A 55 6.60 5.84 -6.82
C ILE A 55 6.79 5.15 -8.19
N ASP A 56 6.71 5.88 -9.29
CA ASP A 56 6.94 5.35 -10.64
C ASP A 56 8.36 4.81 -10.80
N ALA A 57 9.36 5.55 -10.29
CA ALA A 57 10.75 5.12 -10.32
C ALA A 57 11.00 3.84 -9.51
N LYS A 58 10.29 3.65 -8.39
CA LYS A 58 10.40 2.47 -7.52
C LYS A 58 9.62 1.26 -8.03
N SER A 59 8.44 1.48 -8.62
CA SER A 59 7.58 0.43 -9.18
C SER A 59 8.02 -0.08 -10.54
N GLY A 60 9.10 0.48 -11.11
CA GLY A 60 9.60 0.11 -12.44
C GLY A 60 8.68 0.57 -13.58
N GLY A 61 7.90 1.63 -13.36
CA GLY A 61 6.98 2.19 -14.36
C GLY A 61 5.69 1.40 -14.55
N GLN A 62 5.24 0.63 -13.55
CA GLN A 62 4.06 -0.23 -13.66
C GLN A 62 2.73 0.51 -13.37
N LEU A 63 2.79 1.78 -13.00
CA LEU A 63 1.65 2.65 -12.71
C LEU A 63 1.27 3.59 -13.88
N SER A 64 1.97 3.50 -15.02
CA SER A 64 1.72 4.29 -16.24
C SER A 64 0.90 3.56 -17.30
#